data_AF-A0A8T5GIQ7-F1
#
_entry.id   AF-A0A8T5GIQ7-F1
#
_cell.length_a   1.000
_cell.length_b   1.000
_cell.length_c   1.000
_cell.angle_alpha   90.00
_cell.angle_beta   90.00
_cell.angle_gamma   90.00
#
_symmetry.space_group_name_H-M   'P 1'
#
loop_
_entity.id
_entity.type
_entity.pdbx_description
1 polymer ?
#
loop_
_entity_poly.entity_id
_entity_poly.type
_entity_poly.pdbx_seq_one_letter_code
_entity_poly.pdbx_strand_id
1 'polypeptide(L)'
;MRGKNGKRYNPDWLVELAEKCLPYLKSHPRYDEEALDFLPEALGNCTSCIPESHCYIHFVKDDNPNQEGSSWRYITSVELYHEKFGIILVDLLLDITSEDPYEASPVVGGIEYFDLLGILPPVQATRHLHGRIRERLC
;
A
#
# COMPACT_ATOMS: atom_id res chain seq x y z
N MET A 1 -22.98 -1.23 7.44
CA MET A 1 -22.31 -0.75 8.66
C MET A 1 -20.83 -1.08 8.55
N ARG A 2 -20.00 -0.17 8.01
CA ARG A 2 -18.54 -0.37 7.86
C ARG A 2 -17.81 0.09 9.14
N GLY A 3 -17.02 -0.83 9.71
CA GLY A 3 -15.83 -0.62 10.56
C GLY A 3 -15.95 0.24 11.82
N LYS A 4 -16.36 -0.34 12.96
CA LYS A 4 -15.97 0.18 14.28
C LYS A 4 -14.78 -0.63 14.80
N ASN A 5 -13.67 0.07 15.02
CA ASN A 5 -12.40 -0.35 15.66
C ASN A 5 -11.36 -0.94 14.70
N GLY A 6 -10.40 -0.10 14.29
CA GLY A 6 -9.16 -0.56 13.68
C GLY A 6 -8.44 -1.53 14.61
N LYS A 7 -7.85 -2.58 14.05
CA LYS A 7 -7.04 -3.53 14.81
C LYS A 7 -5.64 -2.97 14.97
N ARG A 8 -5.02 -3.19 16.14
CA ARG A 8 -3.59 -2.91 16.31
C ARG A 8 -2.80 -3.77 15.33
N TYR A 9 -1.90 -3.15 14.59
CA TYR A 9 -1.02 -3.77 13.62
C TYR A 9 0.43 -3.58 14.07
N ASN A 10 1.28 -4.58 13.85
CA ASN A 10 2.72 -4.44 14.06
C ASN A 10 3.40 -4.15 12.71
N PRO A 11 3.88 -2.92 12.47
CA PRO A 11 4.51 -2.56 11.21
C PRO A 11 5.99 -2.96 11.12
N ASP A 12 6.66 -3.36 12.21
CA ASP A 12 8.12 -3.55 12.26
C ASP A 12 8.64 -4.42 11.10
N TRP A 13 7.95 -5.52 10.81
CA TRP A 13 8.35 -6.43 9.73
C TRP A 13 8.25 -5.81 8.32
N LEU A 14 7.29 -4.90 8.10
CA LEU A 14 7.18 -4.15 6.84
C LEU A 14 8.26 -3.09 6.73
N VAL A 15 8.61 -2.44 7.85
CA VAL A 15 9.71 -1.48 7.91
C VAL A 15 11.02 -2.17 7.53
N GLU A 16 11.34 -3.28 8.19
CA GLU A 16 12.53 -4.08 7.88
C GLU A 16 12.54 -4.56 6.41
N LEU A 17 11.37 -4.94 5.88
CA LEU A 17 11.23 -5.36 4.50
C LEU A 17 11.51 -4.20 3.53
N ALA A 18 10.94 -3.03 3.80
CA ALA A 18 11.16 -1.84 2.99
C ALA A 18 12.63 -1.43 2.99
N GLU A 19 13.28 -1.38 4.15
CA GLU A 19 14.72 -1.08 4.26
C GLU A 19 15.59 -2.03 3.42
N LYS A 20 15.25 -3.33 3.41
CA LYS A 20 15.94 -4.34 2.58
C LYS A 20 15.70 -4.14 1.09
N CYS A 21 14.48 -3.79 0.68
CA CYS A 21 14.10 -3.62 -0.72
C CYS A 21 14.49 -2.25 -1.30
N LEU A 22 14.60 -1.21 -0.48
CA LEU A 22 14.83 0.17 -0.92
C LEU A 22 16.06 0.34 -1.82
N PRO A 23 17.25 -0.23 -1.49
CA PRO A 23 18.42 -0.12 -2.38
C PRO A 23 18.15 -0.64 -3.80
N TYR A 24 17.37 -1.72 -3.91
CA TYR A 24 16.97 -2.27 -5.20
C TYR A 24 15.96 -1.36 -5.90
N LEU A 25 14.93 -0.89 -5.18
CA LEU A 25 13.90 0.00 -5.76
C LEU A 25 14.51 1.30 -6.30
N LYS A 26 15.41 1.94 -5.55
CA LYS A 26 16.11 3.16 -5.96
C LYS A 26 17.01 2.97 -7.19
N SER A 27 17.48 1.74 -7.43
CA SER A 27 18.24 1.42 -8.65
C SER A 27 17.36 1.22 -9.89
N HIS A 28 16.05 1.10 -9.70
CA HIS A 28 15.11 0.85 -10.79
C HIS A 28 14.70 2.16 -11.49
N PRO A 29 14.70 2.26 -12.83
CA PRO A 29 14.39 3.50 -13.57
C PRO A 29 13.00 4.12 -13.33
N ARG A 30 12.12 3.42 -12.60
CA ARG A 30 10.76 3.86 -12.28
C ARG A 30 10.73 4.74 -11.03
N TYR A 31 11.75 4.65 -10.17
CA TYR A 31 11.82 5.35 -8.91
C TYR A 31 13.04 6.26 -8.91
N ASP A 32 12.84 7.47 -8.40
CA ASP A 32 13.93 8.41 -8.16
C ASP A 32 14.71 8.01 -6.89
N GLU A 33 16.00 8.35 -6.84
CA GLU A 33 16.92 7.94 -5.77
C GLU A 33 16.48 8.44 -4.39
N GLU A 34 15.82 9.59 -4.30
CA GLU A 34 15.35 10.17 -3.03
C GLU A 34 13.84 9.98 -2.81
N ALA A 35 13.07 9.74 -3.88
CA ALA A 35 11.60 9.72 -3.82
C ALA A 35 11.00 8.64 -2.90
N LEU A 36 11.78 7.64 -2.46
CA LEU A 36 11.29 6.56 -1.59
C LEU A 36 11.84 6.58 -0.17
N ASP A 37 12.61 7.61 0.22
CA ASP A 37 13.21 7.67 1.57
C ASP A 37 12.19 7.76 2.70
N PHE A 38 10.99 8.28 2.41
CA PHE A 38 9.89 8.36 3.36
C PHE A 38 9.29 7.00 3.73
N LEU A 39 9.48 5.96 2.89
CA LEU A 39 8.69 4.74 2.93
C LEU A 39 8.80 3.96 4.27
N PRO A 40 9.99 3.72 4.85
CA PRO A 40 10.11 2.99 6.10
C PRO A 40 9.45 3.73 7.26
N GLU A 41 9.60 5.05 7.33
CA GLU A 41 8.94 5.88 8.36
C GLU A 41 7.42 5.85 8.22
N ALA A 42 6.91 6.02 7.00
CA ALA A 42 5.47 5.96 6.73
C ALA A 42 4.87 4.59 7.07
N LEU A 43 5.59 3.49 6.80
CA LEU A 43 5.21 2.15 7.22
C LEU A 43 5.24 2.01 8.75
N GLY A 44 6.24 2.58 9.44
CA GLY A 44 6.31 2.60 10.90
C GLY A 44 5.12 3.26 11.56
N ASN A 45 4.50 4.24 10.89
CA ASN A 45 3.29 4.91 11.36
C ASN A 45 2.00 4.09 11.17
N CYS A 46 2.04 3.00 10.40
CA CYS A 46 0.90 2.11 10.11
C CYS A 46 0.55 1.18 11.28
N THR A 47 0.28 1.72 12.47
CA THR A 47 0.08 0.95 13.71
C THR A 47 -1.36 0.47 13.96
N SER A 48 -2.31 0.97 13.16
CA SER A 48 -3.71 0.58 13.21
C SER A 48 -4.20 0.27 11.81
N CYS A 49 -5.00 -0.79 11.65
CA CYS A 49 -5.45 -1.22 10.35
C CYS A 49 -6.92 -1.62 10.28
N ILE A 50 -7.47 -1.58 9.07
CA ILE A 50 -8.80 -2.08 8.73
C ILE A 50 -8.60 -3.27 7.79
N PRO A 51 -8.64 -4.52 8.30
CA PRO A 51 -8.52 -5.69 7.45
C PRO A 51 -9.77 -5.81 6.58
N GLU A 52 -9.60 -5.82 5.26
CA GLU A 52 -10.68 -6.10 4.32
C GLU A 52 -10.74 -7.59 4.01
N SER A 53 -9.57 -8.22 3.83
CA SER A 53 -9.45 -9.65 3.59
C SER A 53 -8.17 -10.21 4.23
N HIS A 54 -7.94 -11.51 4.03
CA HIS A 54 -6.70 -12.17 4.44
C HIS A 54 -5.50 -11.80 3.56
N CYS A 55 -5.68 -11.05 2.47
CA CYS A 55 -4.59 -10.58 1.60
C CYS A 55 -4.54 -9.05 1.50
N TYR A 56 -5.50 -8.35 2.10
CA TYR A 56 -5.63 -6.91 1.92
C TYR A 56 -5.96 -6.19 3.22
N ILE A 57 -5.11 -5.23 3.55
CA ILE A 57 -5.13 -4.46 4.79
C ILE A 57 -5.06 -2.98 4.43
N HIS A 58 -6.01 -2.20 4.95
CA HIS A 58 -5.97 -0.73 4.85
C HIS A 58 -5.37 -0.11 6.10
N PHE A 59 -4.69 1.03 5.93
CA PHE A 59 -4.22 1.89 7.02
C PHE A 59 -4.93 3.24 7.05
N VAL A 60 -5.63 3.60 5.97
CA VAL A 60 -6.51 4.78 5.89
C VAL A 60 -7.97 4.37 5.85
N LYS A 61 -8.86 5.35 6.05
CA LYS A 61 -10.32 5.14 5.97
C LYS A 61 -10.78 5.25 4.52
N ASP A 62 -11.67 4.35 4.10
CA ASP A 62 -12.20 4.21 2.74
C ASP A 62 -13.53 4.99 2.54
N ASP A 63 -13.66 6.19 3.10
CA ASP A 63 -14.85 7.00 2.88
C ASP A 63 -14.70 7.71 1.51
N ASN A 64 -15.45 7.24 0.51
CA ASN A 64 -15.46 7.76 -0.88
C ASN A 64 -14.08 7.71 -1.57
N PRO A 65 -13.45 6.52 -1.70
CA PRO A 65 -12.11 6.39 -2.30
C PRO A 65 -12.03 7.03 -3.68
N ASN A 66 -10.98 7.81 -3.92
CA ASN A 66 -10.73 8.50 -5.20
C ASN A 66 -11.84 9.45 -5.68
N GLN A 67 -12.86 9.72 -4.87
CA GLN A 67 -14.00 10.57 -5.22
C GLN A 67 -13.92 11.94 -4.54
N GLU A 68 -14.80 12.84 -4.96
CA GLU A 68 -15.01 14.12 -4.31
C GLU A 68 -15.42 13.90 -2.84
N GLY A 69 -14.74 14.58 -1.92
CA GLY A 69 -14.95 14.42 -0.48
C GLY A 69 -14.12 13.31 0.18
N SER A 70 -13.26 12.60 -0.56
CA SER A 70 -12.20 11.77 0.04
C SER A 70 -11.21 12.63 0.83
N SER A 71 -10.48 12.05 1.78
CA SER A 71 -9.30 12.68 2.39
C SER A 71 -8.00 12.31 1.66
N TRP A 72 -8.06 11.41 0.68
CA TRP A 72 -6.90 10.97 -0.08
C TRP A 72 -7.22 10.58 -1.53
N ARG A 73 -6.20 10.50 -2.39
CA ARG A 73 -6.30 9.96 -3.76
C ARG A 73 -5.21 8.95 -4.04
N TYR A 74 -5.51 7.89 -4.77
CA TYR A 74 -4.51 6.92 -5.19
C TYR A 74 -3.49 7.54 -6.16
N ILE A 75 -2.20 7.24 -5.95
CA ILE A 75 -1.09 7.66 -6.82
C ILE A 75 -0.56 6.44 -7.58
N THR A 76 0.03 5.49 -6.85
CA THR A 76 0.68 4.29 -7.39
C THR A 76 0.83 3.26 -6.28
N SER A 77 1.34 2.06 -6.60
CA SER A 77 1.87 1.13 -5.63
C SER A 77 3.37 0.94 -5.83
N VAL A 78 4.08 0.58 -4.75
CA VAL A 78 5.47 0.08 -4.79
C VAL A 78 5.50 -1.40 -4.46
N GLU A 79 6.47 -2.11 -5.01
CA GLU A 79 6.60 -3.56 -4.88
C GLU A 79 7.70 -3.90 -3.86
N LEU A 80 7.33 -4.54 -2.75
CA LEU A 80 8.28 -5.09 -1.78
C LEU A 80 8.34 -6.61 -1.95
N TYR A 81 9.55 -7.16 -2.07
CA TYR A 81 9.75 -8.60 -2.24
C TYR A 81 10.03 -9.29 -0.90
N HIS A 82 9.14 -10.19 -0.49
CA HIS A 82 9.27 -11.01 0.70
C HIS A 82 9.46 -12.49 0.33
N GLU A 83 10.46 -13.14 0.92
CA GLU A 83 10.82 -14.54 0.62
C GLU A 83 9.66 -15.53 0.74
N LYS A 84 8.80 -15.36 1.76
CA LYS A 84 7.66 -16.25 2.04
C LYS A 84 6.37 -15.83 1.34
N PHE A 85 6.19 -14.54 1.12
CA PHE A 85 4.91 -13.97 0.70
C PHE A 85 4.94 -13.46 -0.74
N GLY A 86 6.08 -13.59 -1.43
CA GLY A 86 6.25 -13.08 -2.78
C GLY A 86 6.21 -11.55 -2.81
N ILE A 87 5.46 -11.01 -3.77
CA ILE A 87 5.35 -9.56 -3.97
C ILE A 87 4.25 -9.00 -3.06
N ILE A 88 4.62 -7.98 -2.30
CA ILE A 88 3.72 -7.16 -1.49
C ILE A 88 3.61 -5.80 -2.19
N LEU A 89 2.41 -5.43 -2.60
CA LEU A 89 2.11 -4.09 -3.08
C LEU A 89 1.81 -3.20 -1.89
N VAL A 90 2.50 -2.06 -1.82
CA VAL A 90 2.19 -0.97 -0.88
C VAL A 90 1.55 0.15 -1.66
N ASP A 91 0.29 0.45 -1.38
CA ASP A 91 -0.45 1.53 -2.03
C ASP A 91 0.00 2.88 -1.46
N LEU A 92 0.42 3.79 -2.35
CA LEU A 92 0.81 5.15 -2.05
C LEU A 92 -0.31 6.11 -2.45
N LEU A 93 -0.69 6.97 -1.52
CA LEU A 93 -1.80 7.90 -1.67
C LEU A 93 -1.34 9.34 -1.48
N LEU A 94 -2.02 10.24 -2.17
CA LEU A 94 -1.94 11.68 -1.99
C LEU A 94 -2.86 12.07 -0.83
N ASP A 95 -2.34 12.70 0.22
CA ASP A 95 -3.17 13.28 1.27
C ASP A 95 -3.68 14.66 0.82
N ILE A 96 -4.96 14.72 0.45
CA ILE A 96 -5.59 15.96 -0.04
C ILE A 96 -6.04 16.90 1.07
N THR A 97 -5.79 16.53 2.33
CA THR A 97 -6.01 17.40 3.51
C THR A 97 -4.77 18.17 3.92
N SER A 98 -3.60 17.83 3.37
CA SER A 98 -2.35 18.59 3.55
C SER A 98 -2.48 20.02 3.02
N GLU A 99 -1.75 20.97 3.63
CA GLU A 99 -1.66 22.35 3.14
C GLU A 99 -1.08 22.41 1.72
N ASP A 100 -0.15 21.51 1.40
CA ASP A 100 0.37 21.30 0.06
C ASP A 100 0.43 19.80 -0.26
N PRO A 101 -0.65 19.22 -0.82
CA PRO A 101 -0.74 17.80 -1.12
C PRO A 101 0.33 17.31 -2.10
N TYR A 102 0.76 18.16 -3.05
CA TYR A 102 1.63 17.73 -4.15
C TYR A 102 3.12 17.78 -3.80
N GLU A 103 3.49 18.59 -2.80
CA GLU A 103 4.85 18.65 -2.25
C GLU A 103 5.03 17.74 -1.03
N ALA A 104 3.93 17.28 -0.41
CA ALA A 104 3.97 16.35 0.73
C ALA A 104 4.37 14.93 0.30
N SER A 105 5.09 14.23 1.18
CA SER A 105 5.36 12.81 0.99
C SER A 105 4.06 12.00 0.93
N PRO A 106 3.96 10.97 0.07
CA PRO A 106 2.79 10.11 0.01
C PRO A 106 2.50 9.42 1.35
N VAL A 107 1.22 9.15 1.61
CA VAL A 107 0.77 8.33 2.75
C VAL A 107 0.56 6.89 2.30
N VAL A 108 0.81 5.94 3.21
CA VAL A 108 0.54 4.51 2.95
C VAL A 108 -0.95 4.24 3.11
N GLY A 109 -1.61 3.86 2.01
CA GLY A 109 -3.03 3.56 1.99
C GLY A 109 -3.37 2.17 2.50
N GLY A 110 -2.57 1.20 2.09
CA GLY A 110 -2.79 -0.20 2.39
C GLY A 110 -1.68 -1.08 1.82
N ILE A 111 -1.76 -2.36 2.19
CA ILE A 111 -0.92 -3.39 1.60
C ILE A 111 -1.78 -4.52 1.03
N GLU A 112 -1.33 -5.04 -0.10
CA GLU A 112 -1.85 -6.22 -0.75
C GLU A 112 -0.70 -7.22 -0.91
N TYR A 113 -0.81 -8.40 -0.32
CA TYR A 113 0.16 -9.46 -0.56
C TYR A 113 -0.44 -10.51 -1.49
N PHE A 114 0.28 -10.80 -2.56
CA PHE A 114 -0.05 -11.91 -3.43
C PHE A 114 0.49 -13.16 -2.78
N ASP A 115 -0.38 -13.93 -2.13
CA ASP A 115 -0.05 -15.29 -1.73
C ASP A 115 0.14 -16.16 -2.99
N LEU A 116 1.31 -16.03 -3.60
CA LEU A 116 1.75 -16.78 -4.76
C LEU A 116 1.93 -18.27 -4.44
N LEU A 117 1.86 -18.66 -3.16
CA LEU A 117 2.17 -20.01 -2.70
C LEU A 117 0.97 -20.78 -2.15
N GLY A 118 -0.18 -20.15 -1.89
CA GLY A 118 -1.22 -20.79 -1.08
C GLY A 118 -2.66 -20.79 -1.58
N ILE A 119 -3.20 -19.65 -2.04
CA ILE A 119 -4.66 -19.45 -1.91
C ILE A 119 -5.40 -19.25 -3.24
N LEU A 120 -4.78 -18.71 -4.29
CA LEU A 120 -5.44 -18.47 -5.58
C LEU A 120 -4.72 -19.18 -6.73
N PRO A 121 -5.41 -19.99 -7.55
CA PRO A 121 -4.86 -20.47 -8.81
C PRO A 121 -4.33 -19.29 -9.64
N PRO A 122 -3.24 -19.44 -10.42
CA PRO A 122 -2.58 -18.33 -11.14
C PRO A 122 -3.54 -17.42 -11.93
N VAL A 123 -4.57 -18.00 -12.56
CA VAL A 123 -5.60 -17.26 -13.31
C VAL A 123 -6.45 -16.34 -12.42
N GLN A 124 -6.73 -16.76 -11.19
CA GLN A 124 -7.48 -15.96 -10.22
C GLN A 124 -6.62 -14.83 -9.65
N ALA A 125 -5.33 -15.07 -9.40
CA ALA A 125 -4.39 -14.02 -9.01
C ALA A 125 -4.26 -12.94 -10.10
N THR A 126 -4.14 -13.34 -11.38
CA THR A 126 -4.10 -12.39 -12.51
C THR A 126 -5.41 -11.62 -12.68
N ARG A 127 -6.58 -12.26 -12.52
CA ARG A 127 -7.88 -11.57 -12.57
C ARG A 127 -8.07 -10.62 -11.39
N HIS A 128 -7.60 -10.99 -10.21
CA HIS A 128 -7.64 -10.14 -9.02
C HIS A 128 -6.81 -8.88 -9.25
N LEU A 129 -5.55 -9.03 -9.68
CA LEU A 129 -4.66 -7.91 -10.01
C LEU A 129 -5.31 -6.97 -11.05
N HIS A 130 -5.87 -7.50 -12.14
CA HIS A 130 -6.54 -6.67 -13.15
C HIS A 130 -7.81 -5.98 -12.65
N GLY A 131 -8.63 -6.66 -11.84
CA GLY A 131 -9.82 -6.06 -11.22
C GLY A 131 -9.45 -4.90 -10.30
N ARG A 132 -8.38 -5.07 -9.51
CA ARG A 132 -7.88 -4.07 -8.56
C ARG A 132 -7.25 -2.87 -9.26
N ILE A 133 -6.45 -3.08 -10.31
CA ILE A 133 -5.96 -1.97 -11.15
C ILE A 133 -7.14 -1.16 -11.70
N ARG A 134 -8.23 -1.83 -12.08
CA ARG A 134 -9.43 -1.16 -12.60
C ARG A 134 -10.17 -0.37 -11.52
N GLU A 135 -10.29 -0.90 -10.31
CA GLU A 135 -10.85 -0.20 -9.14
C GLU A 135 -9.99 0.98 -8.67
N ARG A 136 -8.66 0.91 -8.87
CA ARG A 136 -7.71 1.97 -8.50
C ARG A 136 -7.68 3.13 -9.50
N LEU A 137 -8.09 2.91 -10.75
CA LEU A 137 -8.03 3.89 -11.84
C LEU A 137 -9.39 4.52 -12.21
N CYS A 138 -10.50 4.03 -11.65
CA CYS A 138 -11.85 4.54 -11.90
C CYS A 138 -12.38 5.29 -10.68
#